data_AF-A0A5B1BE36-F1
#
_entry.id   AF-A0A5B1BE36-F1
#
_cell.length_a   1.000
_cell.length_b   1.000
_cell.length_c   1.000
_cell.angle_alpha   90.00
_cell.angle_beta   90.00
_cell.angle_gamma   90.00
#
_symmetry.space_group_name_H-M   'P 1'
#
loop_
_entity.id
_entity.type
_entity.pdbx_description
1 polymer ?
#
loop_
_entity_poly.entity_id
_entity_poly.type
_entity_poly.pdbx_seq_one_letter_code
_entity_poly.pdbx_strand_id
1 'polypeptide(L)'
;MDIAESIGGDFNKPWASNFRTKMNFNTHYRYVDCNGAPEVFYSAGNNAVEGNGQQADANLVGSESWEDYHTYGCYWKDTKTFDFYVDTNFAGTVIGRIDVVDTPFSEPMGINMVTETYDFVRPIQVMPNLLIMLLIPHITTGYVRTDLFLYLIRNQIAQAAVMVLLIYLMEIWKMAI
;
A
#
# COMPACT_ATOMS: atom_id res chain seq x y z
N MET A 1 7.27 3.16 7.36
CA MET A 1 7.65 2.09 6.42
C MET A 1 6.38 1.76 5.71
N ASP A 2 6.32 2.11 4.45
CA ASP A 2 5.10 2.12 3.68
C ASP A 2 5.26 1.06 2.62
N ILE A 3 4.60 -0.07 2.84
CA ILE A 3 4.68 -1.22 1.92
C ILE A 3 3.96 -0.86 0.62
N ALA A 4 2.78 -0.24 0.71
CA ALA A 4 2.05 0.19 -0.46
C ALA A 4 1.22 1.43 -0.15
N GLU A 5 1.38 2.46 -0.97
CA GLU A 5 0.47 3.58 -1.12
C GLU A 5 -0.20 3.48 -2.48
N SER A 6 -1.53 3.54 -2.48
CA SER A 6 -2.34 3.34 -3.67
C SER A 6 -3.58 4.21 -3.62
N ILE A 7 -3.95 4.75 -4.77
CA ILE A 7 -5.17 5.54 -4.94
C ILE A 7 -5.81 5.07 -6.23
N GLY A 8 -7.05 4.59 -6.14
CA GLY A 8 -7.84 4.16 -7.30
C GLY A 8 -8.53 5.30 -8.03
N GLY A 9 -8.85 5.07 -9.31
CA GLY A 9 -9.61 5.99 -10.15
C GLY A 9 -8.79 7.07 -10.83
N ASP A 10 -9.48 8.02 -11.47
CA ASP A 10 -8.85 9.09 -12.26
C ASP A 10 -8.64 10.37 -11.45
N PHE A 11 -7.49 11.01 -11.69
CA PHE A 11 -7.03 12.17 -10.93
C PHE A 11 -6.82 13.40 -11.81
N ASN A 12 -6.99 14.57 -11.21
CA ASN A 12 -6.70 15.85 -11.85
C ASN A 12 -5.20 16.08 -12.14
N LYS A 13 -4.31 15.20 -11.66
CA LYS A 13 -2.86 15.25 -11.86
C LYS A 13 -2.40 14.03 -12.65
N PRO A 14 -1.92 14.19 -13.90
CA PRO A 14 -1.48 13.06 -14.73
C PRO A 14 -0.37 12.21 -14.09
N TRP A 15 0.56 12.84 -13.36
CA TRP A 15 1.65 12.13 -12.67
C TRP A 15 1.15 11.23 -11.53
N ALA A 16 -0.04 11.50 -10.97
CA ALA A 16 -0.62 10.70 -9.89
C ALA A 16 -1.17 9.36 -10.41
N SER A 17 -1.18 9.13 -11.72
CA SER A 17 -1.54 7.83 -12.30
C SER A 17 -0.63 6.68 -11.82
N ASN A 18 0.60 6.96 -11.38
CA ASN A 18 1.45 5.94 -10.77
C ASN A 18 0.85 5.35 -9.47
N PHE A 19 -0.06 6.07 -8.79
CA PHE A 19 -0.75 5.55 -7.60
C PHE A 19 -1.76 4.44 -7.91
N ARG A 20 -2.26 4.35 -9.14
CA ARG A 20 -3.17 3.27 -9.55
C ARG A 20 -2.50 2.19 -10.40
N THR A 21 -1.31 2.44 -10.94
CA THR A 21 -0.62 1.53 -11.87
C THR A 21 0.67 0.94 -11.31
N LYS A 22 1.16 1.41 -10.15
CA LYS A 22 2.41 0.96 -9.54
C LYS A 22 2.27 0.78 -8.04
N MET A 23 3.15 -0.03 -7.47
CA MET A 23 3.43 -0.06 -6.04
C MET A 23 4.26 1.18 -5.67
N ASN A 24 3.71 2.03 -4.80
CA ASN A 24 4.43 3.17 -4.24
C ASN A 24 4.84 2.81 -2.82
N PHE A 25 6.09 2.40 -2.65
CA PHE A 25 6.68 2.09 -1.36
C PHE A 25 7.61 3.20 -0.90
N ASN A 26 7.76 3.33 0.42
CA ASN A 26 8.62 4.33 1.02
C ASN A 26 9.17 3.92 2.38
N THR A 27 10.24 4.58 2.76
CA THR A 27 10.81 4.53 4.10
C THR A 27 10.86 5.96 4.62
N HIS A 28 10.55 6.14 5.90
CA HIS A 28 10.63 7.43 6.58
C HIS A 28 11.34 7.25 7.91
N TYR A 29 12.50 7.89 8.06
CA TYR A 29 13.09 8.14 9.37
C TYR A 29 12.72 9.55 9.82
N ARG A 30 11.94 9.63 10.90
CA ARG A 30 11.44 10.90 11.44
C ARG A 30 12.37 11.37 12.55
N TYR A 31 12.90 12.58 12.41
CA TYR A 31 13.84 13.15 13.37
C TYR A 31 13.37 14.52 13.84
N VAL A 32 13.40 14.71 15.14
CA VAL A 32 13.21 16.01 15.82
C VAL A 32 14.50 16.28 16.57
N ASP A 33 15.12 17.44 16.32
CA ASP A 33 16.33 17.78 17.05
C ASP A 33 16.05 18.14 18.51
N CYS A 34 17.07 18.06 19.35
CA CYS A 34 16.94 18.39 20.78
C CYS A 34 16.62 19.87 21.05
N ASN A 35 16.77 20.75 20.04
CA ASN A 35 16.51 22.18 20.15
C ASN A 35 15.06 22.55 19.78
N GLY A 36 14.22 21.54 19.47
CA GLY A 36 12.81 21.75 19.14
C GLY A 36 12.58 22.23 17.72
N ALA A 37 13.50 21.95 16.78
CA ALA A 37 13.25 22.18 15.37
C ALA A 37 12.04 21.36 14.88
N PRO A 38 11.36 21.81 13.80
CA PRO A 38 10.32 21.02 13.17
C PRO A 38 10.81 19.62 12.80
N GLU A 39 9.92 18.65 12.89
CA GLU A 39 10.21 17.28 12.47
C GLU A 39 10.64 17.22 11.00
N VAL A 40 11.72 16.49 10.75
CA VAL A 40 12.26 16.26 9.41
C VAL A 40 12.07 14.79 9.05
N PHE A 41 11.60 14.55 7.82
CA PHE A 41 11.40 13.23 7.25
C PHE A 41 12.56 12.90 6.32
N TYR A 42 13.40 11.95 6.72
CA TYR A 42 14.45 11.40 5.88
C TYR A 42 13.88 10.21 5.14
N SER A 43 13.52 10.44 3.87
CA SER A 43 12.77 9.47 3.08
C SER A 43 13.63 8.80 2.01
N ALA A 44 13.40 7.50 1.79
CA ALA A 44 13.91 6.76 0.64
C ALA A 44 12.82 5.81 0.16
N GLY A 45 12.40 5.92 -1.10
CA GLY A 45 11.25 5.17 -1.62
C GLY A 45 11.49 4.69 -3.05
N ASN A 46 10.46 4.81 -3.91
CA ASN A 46 10.40 4.36 -5.32
C ASN A 46 11.51 4.90 -6.26
N ASN A 47 12.55 5.48 -5.67
CA ASN A 47 13.91 5.64 -6.16
C ASN A 47 14.73 4.34 -5.99
N ALA A 48 14.27 3.16 -6.41
CA ALA A 48 15.12 1.95 -6.42
C ALA A 48 16.46 2.16 -7.17
N VAL A 49 16.48 3.14 -8.09
CA VAL A 49 17.68 3.66 -8.76
C VAL A 49 18.72 4.26 -7.78
N GLU A 50 18.31 4.84 -6.66
CA GLU A 50 19.19 5.54 -5.71
C GLU A 50 19.92 4.60 -4.73
N GLY A 51 19.39 3.40 -4.47
CA GLY A 51 19.93 2.50 -3.43
C GLY A 51 20.97 1.50 -3.92
N ASN A 52 20.79 0.94 -5.12
CA ASN A 52 21.69 -0.07 -5.70
C ASN A 52 21.98 0.15 -7.20
N GLY A 53 21.49 1.25 -7.79
CA GLY A 53 21.67 1.57 -9.20
C GLY A 53 20.79 0.75 -10.16
N GLN A 54 19.88 -0.09 -9.67
CA GLN A 54 18.98 -0.88 -10.51
C GLN A 54 17.65 -0.15 -10.72
N GLN A 55 17.27 0.00 -11.99
CA GLN A 55 15.92 0.43 -12.34
C GLN A 55 14.97 -0.72 -12.02
N ALA A 56 14.21 -0.58 -10.94
CA ALA A 56 13.20 -1.55 -10.58
C ALA A 56 11.89 -1.24 -11.29
N ASP A 57 11.14 -2.29 -11.63
CA ASP A 57 9.81 -2.18 -12.19
C ASP A 57 8.76 -2.52 -11.13
N ALA A 58 8.16 -1.49 -10.55
CA ALA A 58 7.12 -1.59 -9.55
C ALA A 58 5.70 -1.57 -10.15
N ASN A 59 5.54 -1.84 -11.45
CA ASN A 59 4.24 -1.86 -12.11
C ASN A 59 3.34 -2.99 -11.58
N LEU A 60 2.05 -2.70 -11.48
CA LEU A 60 1.01 -3.71 -11.26
C LEU A 60 0.81 -4.55 -12.52
N VAL A 61 0.45 -5.83 -12.33
CA VAL A 61 0.27 -6.77 -13.44
C VAL A 61 -1.22 -6.93 -13.76
N GLY A 62 -1.57 -6.70 -15.03
CA GLY A 62 -2.89 -7.05 -15.58
C GLY A 62 -4.00 -6.02 -15.37
N SER A 63 -3.99 -5.30 -14.25
CA SER A 63 -5.03 -4.34 -13.88
C SER A 63 -4.48 -3.21 -13.02
N GLU A 64 -5.30 -2.17 -12.85
CA GLU A 64 -5.03 -1.12 -11.88
C GLU A 64 -5.43 -1.53 -10.47
N SER A 65 -4.90 -0.83 -9.47
CA SER A 65 -5.05 -1.17 -8.05
C SER A 65 -6.50 -1.19 -7.53
N TRP A 66 -7.44 -0.63 -8.27
CA TRP A 66 -8.87 -0.57 -7.94
C TRP A 66 -9.74 -1.52 -8.77
N GLU A 67 -9.16 -2.15 -9.79
CA GLU A 67 -9.85 -3.03 -10.72
C GLU A 67 -9.77 -4.50 -10.30
N ASP A 68 -8.69 -4.90 -9.63
CA ASP A 68 -8.50 -6.26 -9.10
C ASP A 68 -7.64 -6.27 -7.81
N TYR A 69 -7.52 -7.44 -7.19
CA TYR A 69 -6.62 -7.68 -6.08
C TYR A 69 -5.18 -7.84 -6.57
N HIS A 70 -4.28 -7.12 -5.90
CA HIS A 70 -2.84 -7.21 -6.10
C HIS A 70 -2.16 -7.63 -4.79
N THR A 71 -0.99 -8.24 -4.91
CA THR A 71 -0.18 -8.63 -3.74
C THR A 71 0.95 -7.65 -3.55
N TYR A 72 1.14 -7.18 -2.31
CA TYR A 72 2.19 -6.23 -1.94
C TYR A 72 2.97 -6.79 -0.78
N GLY A 73 4.30 -6.81 -0.89
CA GLY A 73 5.18 -7.41 0.10
C GLY A 73 6.41 -6.57 0.35
N CYS A 74 6.92 -6.67 1.58
CA CYS A 74 8.21 -6.13 1.96
C CYS A 74 8.97 -7.18 2.77
N TYR A 75 10.20 -7.46 2.38
CA TYR A 75 11.16 -8.18 3.18
C TYR A 75 12.11 -7.19 3.86
N TRP A 76 11.85 -6.94 5.14
CA TRP A 76 12.72 -6.19 6.03
C TRP A 76 13.91 -7.08 6.45
N LYS A 77 15.06 -6.88 5.79
CA LYS A 77 16.25 -7.74 5.98
C LYS A 77 17.05 -7.39 7.23
N ASP A 78 17.28 -6.10 7.42
CA ASP A 78 18.12 -5.55 8.49
C ASP A 78 17.70 -4.12 8.84
N THR A 79 18.48 -3.43 9.67
CA THR A 79 18.13 -2.10 10.20
C THR A 79 18.06 -0.97 9.15
N LYS A 80 18.34 -1.24 7.88
CA LYS A 80 18.25 -0.27 6.78
C LYS A 80 17.96 -0.86 5.40
N THR A 81 17.99 -2.17 5.21
CA THR A 81 17.78 -2.79 3.89
C THR A 81 16.40 -3.44 3.77
N PHE A 82 15.66 -3.10 2.71
CA PHE A 82 14.30 -3.57 2.46
C PHE A 82 14.14 -3.99 1.00
N ASP A 83 13.61 -5.18 0.76
CA ASP A 83 13.20 -5.60 -0.59
C ASP A 83 11.69 -5.53 -0.71
N PHE A 84 11.20 -4.94 -1.79
CA PHE A 84 9.76 -4.82 -2.07
C PHE A 84 9.35 -5.76 -3.20
N TYR A 85 8.09 -6.21 -3.13
CA TYR A 85 7.52 -7.15 -4.08
C TYR A 85 6.09 -6.75 -4.43
N VAL A 86 5.74 -6.89 -5.72
CA VAL A 86 4.39 -6.68 -6.22
C VAL A 86 4.00 -7.76 -7.22
N ASP A 87 2.83 -8.37 -7.07
CA ASP A 87 2.32 -9.42 -7.98
C ASP A 87 3.35 -10.52 -8.28
N THR A 88 4.03 -11.00 -7.23
CA THR A 88 5.14 -11.98 -7.27
C THR A 88 6.46 -11.48 -7.88
N ASN A 89 6.50 -10.25 -8.39
CA ASN A 89 7.70 -9.64 -8.96
C ASN A 89 8.49 -8.86 -7.91
N PHE A 90 9.82 -8.83 -8.07
CA PHE A 90 10.69 -7.96 -7.29
C PHE A 90 10.55 -6.51 -7.76
N ALA A 91 10.09 -5.65 -6.87
CA ALA A 91 9.81 -4.23 -7.14
C ALA A 91 10.99 -3.31 -6.79
N GLY A 92 12.02 -3.81 -6.11
CA GLY A 92 13.26 -3.07 -5.83
C GLY A 92 13.79 -3.25 -4.42
N THR A 93 15.04 -2.82 -4.20
CA THR A 93 15.64 -2.70 -2.87
C THR A 93 15.73 -1.24 -2.47
N VAL A 94 15.35 -0.91 -1.24
CA VAL A 94 15.56 0.40 -0.63
C VAL A 94 16.59 0.29 0.48
N ILE A 95 17.52 1.24 0.49
CA ILE A 95 18.38 1.51 1.62
C ILE A 95 17.81 2.73 2.35
N GLY A 96 17.35 2.52 3.58
CA GLY A 96 16.85 3.59 4.45
C GLY A 96 17.92 4.66 4.68
N ARG A 97 17.48 5.91 4.76
CA ARG A 97 18.35 7.08 4.94
C ARG A 97 19.13 6.99 6.25
N ILE A 98 20.47 7.03 6.16
CA ILE A 98 21.40 6.98 7.30
C ILE A 98 21.98 8.35 7.67
N ASP A 99 21.37 9.42 7.17
CA ASP A 99 21.86 10.80 7.30
C ASP A 99 22.04 11.25 8.76
N VAL A 100 21.26 10.65 9.67
CA VAL A 100 21.23 11.03 11.10
C VAL A 100 21.72 9.89 11.99
N VAL A 101 21.46 8.63 11.62
CA VAL A 101 21.82 7.44 12.40
C VAL A 101 22.21 6.28 11.48
N ASP A 102 23.15 5.45 11.92
CA ASP A 102 23.63 4.30 11.13
C ASP A 102 22.59 3.16 11.00
N THR A 103 21.65 3.08 11.97
CA THR A 103 20.64 2.01 12.08
C THR A 103 19.22 2.59 12.25
N PRO A 104 18.66 3.21 11.20
CA PRO A 104 17.41 3.99 11.27
C PRO A 104 16.17 3.14 11.59
N PHE A 105 16.17 1.84 11.29
CA PHE A 105 15.06 0.92 11.53
C PHE A 105 15.51 -0.20 12.47
N SER A 106 15.97 0.17 13.67
CA SER A 106 16.42 -0.78 14.70
C SER A 106 15.30 -1.24 15.65
N GLU A 107 14.19 -0.50 15.67
CA GLU A 107 13.06 -0.75 16.57
C GLU A 107 11.94 -1.54 15.88
N PRO A 108 11.20 -2.41 16.60
CA PRO A 108 10.02 -3.08 16.06
C PRO A 108 8.91 -2.07 15.74
N MET A 109 8.12 -2.36 14.72
CA MET A 109 6.99 -1.52 14.28
C MET A 109 5.65 -2.25 14.41
N GLY A 110 4.59 -1.48 14.65
CA GLY A 110 3.21 -1.96 14.49
C GLY A 110 2.77 -1.92 13.02
N ILE A 111 1.73 -2.69 12.70
CA ILE A 111 1.11 -2.66 11.37
C ILE A 111 -0.02 -1.63 11.38
N ASN A 112 0.04 -0.70 10.41
CA ASN A 112 -1.04 0.23 10.13
C ASN A 112 -1.69 -0.14 8.80
N MET A 113 -3.03 -0.24 8.80
CA MET A 113 -3.84 -0.28 7.59
C MET A 113 -4.74 0.95 7.62
N VAL A 114 -4.51 1.87 6.71
CA VAL A 114 -5.14 3.20 6.73
C VAL A 114 -5.82 3.50 5.40
N THR A 115 -6.89 4.28 5.50
CA THR A 115 -7.50 4.98 4.37
C THR A 115 -7.41 6.46 4.71
N GLU A 116 -6.73 7.23 3.87
CA GLU A 116 -6.47 8.64 4.13
C GLU A 116 -6.79 9.53 2.94
N THR A 117 -6.72 10.84 3.15
CA THR A 117 -6.87 11.85 2.12
C THR A 117 -5.55 12.55 1.91
N TYR A 118 -5.14 12.70 0.66
CA TYR A 118 -3.94 13.45 0.29
C TYR A 118 -4.31 14.83 -0.25
N ASP A 119 -3.61 15.87 0.22
CA ASP A 119 -3.84 17.25 -0.23
C ASP A 119 -3.45 17.47 -1.70
N PHE A 120 -2.51 16.67 -2.21
CA PHE A 120 -1.87 16.88 -3.51
C PHE A 120 -2.68 16.37 -4.72
N VAL A 121 -3.72 15.56 -4.50
CA VAL A 121 -4.51 14.95 -5.58
C VAL A 121 -6.00 15.00 -5.26
N ARG A 122 -6.82 15.23 -6.30
CA ARG A 122 -8.29 15.19 -6.18
C ARG A 122 -8.87 14.27 -7.25
N PRO A 123 -9.89 13.45 -6.91
CA PRO A 123 -10.63 12.68 -7.90
C PRO A 123 -11.25 13.60 -8.96
N ILE A 124 -11.21 13.18 -10.23
CA ILE A 124 -12.03 13.82 -11.26
C ILE A 124 -13.48 13.39 -11.02
N GLN A 125 -14.37 14.33 -10.73
CA GLN A 125 -15.80 14.03 -10.63
C GLN A 125 -16.33 13.62 -12.01
N VAL A 126 -16.63 12.33 -12.19
CA VAL A 126 -17.58 11.87 -13.21
C VAL A 126 -18.99 11.94 -12.62
N MET A 127 -19.94 12.54 -13.34
CA MET A 127 -21.29 12.84 -12.86
C MET A 127 -22.00 11.62 -12.26
N PRO A 128 -22.79 11.76 -11.17
CA PRO A 128 -23.36 10.63 -10.45
C PRO A 128 -24.62 10.11 -11.17
N ASN A 129 -24.56 8.90 -11.72
CA ASN A 129 -25.79 8.16 -12.00
C ASN A 129 -26.23 7.44 -10.70
N LEU A 130 -27.33 7.94 -10.14
CA LEU A 130 -28.28 7.38 -9.16
C LEU A 130 -28.00 5.93 -8.66
N LEU A 131 -27.69 5.78 -7.36
CA LEU A 131 -27.66 4.50 -6.64
C LEU A 131 -29.01 4.26 -5.94
N ILE A 132 -29.71 3.18 -6.31
CA ILE A 132 -30.83 2.62 -5.54
C ILE A 132 -30.31 1.38 -4.81
N MET A 133 -30.28 1.41 -3.48
CA MET A 133 -29.92 0.26 -2.63
C MET A 133 -31.18 -0.56 -2.33
N LEU A 134 -31.25 -1.79 -2.84
CA LEU A 134 -32.32 -2.75 -2.55
C LEU A 134 -31.76 -3.87 -1.66
N LEU A 135 -32.16 -3.89 -0.40
CA LEU A 135 -31.86 -4.98 0.54
C LEU A 135 -32.81 -6.16 0.26
N ILE A 136 -32.28 -7.29 -0.20
CA ILE A 136 -33.03 -8.56 -0.27
C ILE A 136 -32.47 -9.50 0.81
N PRO A 137 -33.23 -9.86 1.85
CA PRO A 137 -32.77 -10.84 2.83
C PRO A 137 -32.79 -12.25 2.24
N HIS A 138 -31.67 -12.97 2.36
CA HIS A 138 -31.62 -14.40 2.07
C HIS A 138 -31.82 -15.19 3.38
N ILE A 139 -32.97 -15.86 3.51
CA ILE A 139 -33.27 -16.73 4.66
C ILE A 139 -32.92 -18.16 4.25
N THR A 140 -31.91 -18.74 4.90
CA THR A 140 -31.75 -20.20 4.96
C THR A 140 -31.69 -20.65 6.40
N THR A 141 -32.35 -21.78 6.63
CA THR A 141 -32.72 -22.37 7.92
C THR A 141 -31.58 -22.44 8.94
N GLY A 142 -31.81 -21.84 10.11
CA GLY A 142 -31.24 -22.32 11.37
C GLY A 142 -30.12 -21.51 12.02
N TYR A 143 -29.50 -20.55 11.33
CA TYR A 143 -28.50 -19.65 11.94
C TYR A 143 -28.65 -18.24 11.39
N VAL A 144 -28.86 -17.27 12.27
CA VAL A 144 -28.69 -15.85 11.93
C VAL A 144 -27.20 -15.57 11.94
N ARG A 145 -26.56 -15.68 10.77
CA ARG A 145 -25.24 -15.13 10.53
C ARG A 145 -25.46 -13.77 9.88
N THR A 146 -25.09 -12.71 10.56
CA THR A 146 -24.96 -11.38 9.94
C THR A 146 -23.70 -11.40 9.09
N ASP A 147 -23.74 -12.11 7.97
CA ASP A 147 -22.67 -12.01 6.99
C ASP A 147 -22.89 -10.70 6.23
N LEU A 148 -22.03 -9.71 6.50
CA LEU A 148 -21.95 -8.49 5.72
C LEU A 148 -21.33 -8.84 4.36
N PHE A 149 -22.13 -9.39 3.44
CA PHE A 149 -21.72 -9.54 2.05
C PHE A 149 -21.79 -8.18 1.37
N LEU A 150 -20.65 -7.50 1.28
CA LEU A 150 -20.52 -6.32 0.43
C LEU A 150 -20.45 -6.77 -1.02
N TYR A 151 -21.61 -6.97 -1.64
CA TYR A 151 -21.71 -7.27 -3.06
C TYR A 151 -21.58 -5.95 -3.84
N LEU A 152 -20.36 -5.62 -4.27
CA LEU A 152 -20.15 -4.55 -5.24
C LEU A 152 -20.54 -5.07 -6.63
N ILE A 153 -21.83 -4.98 -6.96
CA ILE A 153 -22.27 -5.07 -8.36
C ILE A 153 -21.78 -3.80 -9.05
N ARG A 154 -20.84 -3.99 -10.00
CA ARG A 154 -20.31 -3.00 -10.97
C ARG A 154 -21.03 -1.65 -10.96
N ASN A 155 -20.41 -0.64 -10.37
CA ASN A 155 -20.44 0.71 -10.92
C ASN A 155 -19.31 1.57 -10.36
N GLN A 156 -18.60 2.22 -11.27
CA GLN A 156 -17.52 3.17 -11.01
C GLN A 156 -18.00 4.31 -10.10
N ILE A 157 -17.78 4.17 -8.80
CA ILE A 157 -17.70 5.29 -7.88
C ILE A 157 -16.51 4.98 -6.99
N ALA A 158 -15.37 5.55 -7.37
CA ALA A 158 -14.16 5.56 -6.55
C ALA A 158 -14.47 6.29 -5.24
N GLN A 159 -14.79 5.54 -4.19
CA GLN A 159 -14.64 5.99 -2.81
C GLN A 159 -14.20 4.81 -1.93
N ALA A 160 -13.11 5.09 -1.20
CA ALA A 160 -12.51 4.33 -0.11
C ALA A 160 -11.70 3.08 -0.52
N ALA A 161 -10.43 3.11 -0.13
CA ALA A 161 -9.51 2.01 -0.21
C ALA A 161 -10.13 0.72 0.36
N VAL A 162 -10.06 -0.35 -0.42
CA VAL A 162 -10.31 -1.71 0.05
C VAL A 162 -9.01 -2.47 -0.19
N MET A 163 -8.19 -2.61 0.86
CA MET A 163 -7.09 -3.57 0.86
C MET A 163 -7.42 -4.63 1.90
N VAL A 164 -7.98 -5.75 1.46
CA VAL A 164 -8.08 -6.99 2.23
C VAL A 164 -6.83 -7.80 1.91
N LEU A 165 -5.85 -7.83 2.83
CA LEU A 165 -4.72 -8.74 2.71
C LEU A 165 -4.97 -9.99 3.55
N LEU A 166 -5.08 -11.14 2.87
CA LEU A 166 -4.94 -12.45 3.49
C LEU A 166 -3.47 -12.65 3.89
N ILE A 167 -3.19 -12.59 5.18
CA ILE A 167 -1.89 -12.99 5.74
C ILE A 167 -1.81 -14.52 5.62
N TYR A 168 -1.11 -15.03 4.61
CA TYR A 168 -0.55 -16.37 4.65
C TYR A 168 0.79 -16.30 5.40
N LEU A 169 0.78 -16.72 6.66
CA LEU A 169 1.98 -17.04 7.43
C LEU A 169 2.68 -18.23 6.76
N MET A 170 3.74 -17.97 5.98
CA MET A 170 4.71 -19.00 5.60
C MET A 170 5.63 -19.28 6.80
N GLU A 171 5.18 -20.13 7.72
CA GLU A 171 6.09 -20.97 8.50
C GLU A 171 6.53 -22.16 7.63
N ILE A 172 7.59 -21.98 6.84
CA ILE A 172 8.38 -23.09 6.31
C ILE A 172 9.83 -22.65 6.41
N TRP A 173 10.53 -23.08 7.45
CA TRP A 173 11.95 -23.51 7.47
C TRP A 173 12.30 -23.97 8.89
N LYS A 174 11.72 -25.09 9.32
CA LYS A 174 12.32 -25.99 10.33
C LYS A 174 12.20 -27.43 9.85
N MET A 175 12.96 -27.77 8.81
CA MET A 175 13.41 -29.13 8.53
C MET A 175 14.80 -29.07 7.90
N ALA A 176 15.80 -28.89 8.76
CA ALA A 176 17.17 -29.34 8.56
C ALA A 176 17.85 -29.42 9.94
N ILE A 177 17.51 -30.49 10.68
CA ILE A 177 18.32 -31.40 11.52
C ILE A 177 17.34 -32.40 12.13
#